data_AF-A0A6P0U588-F1
#
_entry.id   AF-A0A6P0U588-F1
#
_cell.length_a   1.000
_cell.length_b   1.000
_cell.length_c   1.000
_cell.angle_alpha   90.00
_cell.angle_beta   90.00
_cell.angle_gamma   90.00
#
_symmetry.space_group_name_H-M   'P 1'
#
loop_
_entity.id
_entity.type
_entity.pdbx_description
1 polymer ?
#
loop_
_entity_poly.entity_id
_entity_poly.type
_entity_poly.pdbx_seq_one_letter_code
_entity_poly.pdbx_strand_id
1 'polypeptide(L)'
;AHIASGVSLENLGEKINPESLVKLPLNKITLTDSGIEGSVQYIDYFGNIITNIPRSNVEGKTWSVVIQKNDNLSSDKTIVSGNTYSDCKPGELIAIVGSHDFVEIAANASSAQSQLNLKYGDKVQTYIPHDKT
;
A
#
# COMPACT_ATOMS: atom_id res chain seq x y z
N ALA A 1 -15.63 12.10 -26.67
CA ALA A 1 -15.30 12.08 -28.10
C ALA A 1 -14.64 13.40 -28.55
N HIS A 2 -15.27 14.56 -28.33
CA HIS A 2 -14.80 15.87 -28.84
C HIS A 2 -13.33 16.25 -28.54
N ILE A 3 -12.83 16.05 -27.31
CA ILE A 3 -11.41 16.32 -26.98
C ILE A 3 -10.47 15.48 -27.87
N ALA A 4 -10.73 14.16 -27.95
CA ALA A 4 -9.95 13.25 -28.78
C ALA A 4 -10.09 13.54 -30.29
N SER A 5 -11.19 14.18 -30.70
CA SER A 5 -11.43 14.65 -32.06
C SER A 5 -10.88 16.05 -32.35
N GLY A 6 -10.09 16.65 -31.43
CA GLY A 6 -9.38 17.91 -31.64
C GLY A 6 -10.15 19.17 -31.26
N VAL A 7 -11.29 19.05 -30.58
CA VAL A 7 -11.95 20.23 -30.00
C VAL A 7 -11.08 20.77 -28.86
N SER A 8 -10.74 22.05 -28.96
CA SER A 8 -9.89 22.71 -27.97
C SER A 8 -10.52 22.76 -26.57
N LEU A 9 -9.70 22.65 -25.53
CA LEU A 9 -10.15 22.55 -24.14
C LEU A 9 -10.90 23.83 -23.71
N GLU A 10 -10.45 25.00 -24.17
CA GLU A 10 -11.11 26.28 -23.91
C GLU A 10 -12.53 26.39 -24.47
N ASN A 11 -12.90 25.55 -25.45
CA ASN A 11 -14.24 25.53 -26.02
C ASN A 11 -15.21 24.63 -25.23
N LEU A 12 -14.76 24.00 -24.14
CA LEU A 12 -15.53 23.03 -23.37
C LEU A 12 -16.14 23.61 -22.09
N GLY A 13 -15.93 24.90 -21.82
CA GLY A 13 -16.54 25.61 -20.71
C GLY A 13 -15.64 26.68 -20.12
N GLU A 14 -16.09 27.24 -19.00
CA GLU A 14 -15.33 28.25 -18.27
C GLU A 14 -14.13 27.62 -17.55
N LYS A 15 -13.02 28.35 -17.52
CA LYS A 15 -11.85 27.97 -16.74
C LYS A 15 -12.20 28.06 -15.25
N ILE A 16 -12.09 26.95 -14.56
CA ILE A 16 -12.24 26.89 -13.10
C ILE A 16 -10.88 26.96 -12.40
N ASN A 17 -10.87 27.43 -11.17
CA ASN A 17 -9.70 27.38 -10.30
C ASN A 17 -9.45 25.91 -9.89
N PRO A 18 -8.26 25.32 -10.11
CA PRO A 18 -7.96 23.97 -9.65
C PRO A 18 -8.20 23.75 -8.15
N GLU A 19 -8.03 24.78 -7.33
CA GLU A 19 -8.30 24.71 -5.89
C GLU A 19 -9.80 24.64 -5.54
N SER A 20 -10.70 24.95 -6.47
CA SER A 20 -12.15 24.79 -6.26
C SER A 20 -12.63 23.36 -6.52
N LEU A 21 -11.73 22.45 -6.95
CA LEU A 21 -12.07 21.05 -7.11
C LEU A 21 -12.32 20.39 -5.75
N VAL A 22 -13.34 19.54 -5.70
CA VAL A 22 -13.62 18.73 -4.50
C VAL A 22 -12.46 17.76 -4.26
N LYS A 23 -11.76 17.93 -3.13
CA LYS A 23 -10.67 17.04 -2.71
C LYS A 23 -11.22 15.93 -1.83
N LEU A 24 -11.04 14.68 -2.25
CA LEU A 24 -11.37 13.53 -1.42
C LEU A 24 -10.34 13.39 -0.29
N PRO A 25 -10.77 13.11 0.96
CA PRO A 25 -9.83 12.89 2.05
C PRO A 25 -9.07 11.58 1.82
N LEU A 26 -7.74 11.67 1.76
CA LEU A 26 -6.87 10.51 1.70
C LEU A 26 -6.41 10.11 3.11
N ASN A 27 -6.29 8.81 3.35
CA ASN A 27 -5.69 8.31 4.58
C ASN A 27 -4.23 8.76 4.64
N LYS A 28 -3.84 9.34 5.78
CA LYS A 28 -2.47 9.79 6.02
C LYS A 28 -1.58 8.62 6.44
N ILE A 29 -0.28 8.79 6.21
CA ILE A 29 0.76 7.97 6.83
C ILE A 29 1.31 8.70 8.06
N THR A 30 1.81 7.94 9.03
CA THR A 30 2.45 8.45 10.25
C THR A 30 3.83 7.83 10.39
N LEU A 31 4.87 8.66 10.53
CA LEU A 31 6.22 8.22 10.89
C LEU A 31 6.22 7.77 12.35
N THR A 32 6.79 6.59 12.63
CA THR A 32 6.94 6.05 13.98
C THR A 32 8.41 5.77 14.27
N ASP A 33 8.74 5.51 15.54
CA ASP A 33 10.12 5.18 15.94
C ASP A 33 10.64 3.90 15.26
N SER A 34 9.76 3.02 14.79
CA SER A 34 10.12 1.72 14.22
C SER A 34 9.80 1.58 12.73
N GLY A 35 9.24 2.61 12.09
CA GLY A 35 8.91 2.58 10.67
C GLY A 35 7.79 3.55 10.30
N ILE A 36 6.85 3.09 9.48
CA ILE A 36 5.70 3.87 8.99
C ILE A 36 4.40 3.15 9.30
N GLU A 37 3.46 3.83 9.94
CA GLU A 37 2.07 3.41 9.99
C GLU A 37 1.32 3.97 8.77
N GLY A 38 0.63 3.09 8.05
CA GLY A 38 -0.24 3.44 6.94
C GLY A 38 -1.55 2.67 7.01
N SER A 39 -2.22 2.59 5.87
CA SER A 39 -3.47 1.85 5.72
C SER A 39 -3.56 1.18 4.35
N VAL A 40 -4.39 0.16 4.25
CA VAL A 40 -4.81 -0.42 2.97
C VAL A 40 -5.53 0.65 2.15
N GLN A 41 -5.03 0.95 0.94
CA GLN A 41 -5.65 1.90 0.02
C GLN A 41 -6.35 1.20 -1.14
N TYR A 42 -5.96 -0.03 -1.46
CA TYR A 42 -6.53 -0.79 -2.56
C TYR A 42 -6.26 -2.29 -2.37
N ILE A 43 -7.18 -3.12 -2.85
CA ILE A 43 -6.98 -4.56 -2.95
C ILE A 43 -7.22 -4.91 -4.41
N ASP A 44 -6.22 -5.50 -5.05
CA ASP A 44 -6.33 -5.85 -6.47
C ASP A 44 -7.19 -7.09 -6.70
N TYR A 45 -7.41 -7.42 -7.97
CA TYR A 45 -8.24 -8.57 -8.36
C TYR A 45 -7.67 -9.93 -7.88
N PHE A 46 -6.36 -10.04 -7.68
CA PHE A 46 -5.72 -11.27 -7.21
C PHE A 46 -5.78 -11.39 -5.68
N GLY A 47 -6.12 -10.31 -4.99
CA GLY A 47 -6.15 -10.23 -3.53
C GLY A 47 -4.83 -9.76 -2.91
N ASN A 48 -3.96 -9.12 -3.69
CA ASN A 48 -2.83 -8.38 -3.13
C ASN A 48 -3.35 -7.11 -2.45
N ILE A 49 -2.72 -6.75 -1.33
CA ILE A 49 -3.13 -5.63 -0.49
C ILE A 49 -2.14 -4.49 -0.71
N ILE A 50 -2.59 -3.43 -1.37
CA ILE A 50 -1.79 -2.25 -1.67
C ILE A 50 -2.02 -1.22 -0.56
N THR A 51 -0.93 -0.75 0.03
CA THR A 51 -0.97 0.23 1.12
C THR A 51 -0.75 1.65 0.58
N ASN A 52 -0.94 2.67 1.42
CA ASN A 52 -0.56 4.05 1.10
C ASN A 52 0.89 4.40 1.50
N ILE A 53 1.71 3.39 1.85
CA ILE A 53 3.11 3.60 2.24
C ILE A 53 3.98 3.56 0.98
N PRO A 54 4.63 4.68 0.58
CA PRO A 54 5.37 4.75 -0.68
C PRO A 54 6.76 4.10 -0.57
N ARG A 55 7.31 3.70 -1.73
CA ARG A 55 8.67 3.13 -1.88
C ARG A 55 9.72 3.92 -1.11
N SER A 56 9.68 5.25 -1.22
CA SER A 56 10.67 6.16 -0.63
C SER A 56 10.84 5.98 0.88
N ASN A 57 9.86 5.38 1.58
CA ASN A 57 9.98 5.12 3.00
C ASN A 57 10.77 3.84 3.33
N VAL A 58 10.83 2.87 2.43
CA VAL A 58 11.45 1.54 2.66
C VAL A 58 12.67 1.27 1.77
N GLU A 59 12.88 2.07 0.73
CA GLU A 59 13.98 1.91 -0.22
C GLU A 59 15.36 1.97 0.46
N GLY A 60 16.23 1.03 0.08
CA GLY A 60 17.60 0.93 0.61
C GLY A 60 17.68 0.43 2.05
N LYS A 61 16.58 -0.07 2.63
CA LYS A 61 16.52 -0.52 4.02
C LYS A 61 16.16 -2.01 4.09
N THR A 62 16.54 -2.65 5.19
CA THR A 62 15.91 -3.91 5.61
C THR A 62 14.58 -3.59 6.27
N TRP A 63 13.49 -4.21 5.83
CA TRP A 63 12.16 -3.92 6.37
C TRP A 63 11.23 -5.13 6.36
N SER A 64 10.14 -5.05 7.11
CA SER A 64 9.03 -5.99 7.09
C SER A 64 7.71 -5.25 7.27
N VAL A 65 6.59 -5.94 7.06
CA VAL A 65 5.26 -5.44 7.42
C VAL A 65 4.77 -6.18 8.65
N VAL A 66 4.19 -5.44 9.58
CA VAL A 66 3.52 -5.93 10.78
C VAL A 66 2.03 -5.60 10.67
N ILE A 67 1.22 -6.64 10.76
CA ILE A 67 -0.23 -6.53 10.88
C ILE A 67 -0.59 -6.75 12.34
N GLN A 68 -1.01 -5.67 13.01
CA GLN A 68 -1.53 -5.73 14.36
C GLN A 68 -2.93 -6.32 14.32
N LYS A 69 -3.15 -7.39 15.08
CA LYS A 69 -4.49 -7.96 15.24
C LYS A 69 -5.12 -7.38 16.50
N ASN A 70 -6.29 -6.76 16.33
CA ASN A 70 -7.03 -6.14 17.43
C ASN A 70 -7.77 -7.14 18.34
N ASP A 71 -7.59 -8.44 18.13
CA ASP A 71 -8.10 -9.46 19.05
C ASP A 71 -6.99 -9.84 20.04
N ASN A 72 -7.30 -9.82 21.34
CA ASN A 72 -6.36 -10.18 22.43
C ASN A 72 -5.92 -11.66 22.40
N LEU A 73 -6.24 -12.39 21.33
CA LEU A 73 -6.09 -13.83 21.20
C LEU A 73 -5.05 -14.21 20.12
N SER A 74 -4.73 -13.28 19.21
CA SER A 74 -3.77 -13.50 18.13
C SER A 74 -2.50 -12.69 18.33
N SER A 75 -1.36 -13.30 18.00
CA SER A 75 -0.11 -12.56 17.85
C SER A 75 -0.12 -11.72 16.57
N ASP A 76 0.63 -10.63 16.61
CA ASP A 76 0.92 -9.81 15.43
C ASP A 76 1.55 -10.67 14.33
N LYS A 77 1.13 -10.44 13.09
CA LYS A 77 1.68 -11.13 11.92
C LYS A 77 2.79 -10.29 11.32
N THR A 78 4.03 -10.78 11.37
CA THR A 78 5.16 -10.20 10.65
C THR A 78 5.32 -10.86 9.29
N ILE A 79 5.51 -10.06 8.25
CA ILE A 79 5.65 -10.46 6.85
C ILE A 79 6.97 -9.86 6.34
N VAL A 80 7.92 -10.73 5.99
CA VAL A 80 9.26 -10.32 5.55
C VAL A 80 9.17 -9.69 4.17
N SER A 81 10.03 -8.69 3.91
CA SER A 81 10.12 -8.09 2.58
C SER A 81 10.94 -8.93 1.60
N GLY A 82 10.61 -8.82 0.32
CA GLY A 82 11.42 -9.28 -0.79
C GLY A 82 11.24 -8.40 -2.02
N ASN A 83 11.73 -8.85 -3.17
CA ASN A 83 11.70 -8.10 -4.43
C ASN A 83 10.55 -8.55 -5.33
N THR A 84 10.20 -9.83 -5.31
CA THR A 84 9.18 -10.42 -6.18
C THR A 84 8.30 -11.41 -5.44
N TYR A 85 7.14 -11.74 -6.02
CA TYR A 85 6.25 -12.79 -5.51
C TYR A 85 6.94 -14.15 -5.31
N SER A 86 7.99 -14.46 -6.09
CA SER A 86 8.66 -15.77 -6.06
C SER A 86 9.74 -15.88 -4.98
N ASP A 87 9.99 -14.81 -4.20
CA ASP A 87 10.97 -14.82 -3.12
C ASP A 87 10.44 -15.52 -1.84
N CYS A 88 9.18 -15.98 -1.85
CA CYS A 88 8.59 -16.86 -0.84
C CYS A 88 7.95 -18.11 -1.49
N LYS A 89 7.61 -19.13 -0.69
CA LYS A 89 7.00 -20.36 -1.22
C LYS A 89 5.53 -20.12 -1.63
N PRO A 90 4.97 -20.93 -2.54
CA PRO A 90 3.54 -20.89 -2.82
C PRO A 90 2.70 -20.97 -1.54
N GLY A 91 1.74 -20.06 -1.41
CA GLY A 91 0.88 -19.86 -0.25
C GLY A 91 1.44 -18.94 0.82
N GLU A 92 2.74 -18.65 0.84
CA GLU A 92 3.36 -17.77 1.84
C GLU A 92 3.14 -16.29 1.49
N LEU A 93 2.99 -15.48 2.54
CA LEU A 93 2.89 -14.02 2.43
C LEU A 93 4.27 -13.40 2.21
N ILE A 94 4.31 -12.32 1.44
CA ILE A 94 5.50 -11.50 1.21
C ILE A 94 5.12 -10.03 1.12
N ALA A 95 5.98 -9.16 1.65
CA ALA A 95 5.88 -7.74 1.44
C ALA A 95 6.83 -7.33 0.30
N ILE A 96 6.34 -6.60 -0.69
CA ILE A 96 7.14 -6.10 -1.80
C ILE A 96 6.84 -4.62 -2.03
N VAL A 97 7.66 -3.96 -2.84
CA VAL A 97 7.25 -2.68 -3.43
C VAL A 97 6.64 -2.99 -4.79
N GLY A 98 5.33 -2.81 -4.91
CA GLY A 98 4.58 -3.12 -6.13
C GLY A 98 4.88 -2.13 -7.26
N SER A 99 4.33 -2.41 -8.45
CA SER A 99 4.50 -1.57 -9.65
C SER A 99 3.91 -0.17 -9.53
N HIS A 100 3.05 0.06 -8.53
CA HIS A 100 2.43 1.35 -8.23
C HIS A 100 3.27 2.21 -7.26
N ASP A 101 4.49 1.78 -6.93
CA ASP A 101 5.42 2.45 -6.02
C ASP A 101 4.96 2.54 -4.56
N PHE A 102 4.08 1.62 -4.17
CA PHE A 102 3.63 1.45 -2.79
C PHE A 102 4.05 0.09 -2.24
N VAL A 103 4.18 0.01 -0.92
CA VAL A 103 4.29 -1.26 -0.20
C VAL A 103 3.03 -2.07 -0.45
N GLU A 104 3.23 -3.30 -0.90
CA GLU A 104 2.21 -4.28 -1.25
C GLU A 104 2.43 -5.54 -0.41
N ILE A 105 1.35 -6.10 0.12
CA ILE A 105 1.35 -7.41 0.78
C ILE A 105 0.70 -8.40 -0.16
N ALA A 106 1.47 -9.39 -0.59
CA ALA A 106 1.05 -10.40 -1.54
C ALA A 106 1.18 -11.80 -0.94
N ALA A 107 0.59 -12.79 -1.59
CA ALA A 107 0.82 -14.20 -1.30
C ALA A 107 1.18 -14.93 -2.58
N ASN A 108 2.30 -15.66 -2.60
CA ASN A 108 2.73 -16.36 -3.82
C ASN A 108 1.67 -17.39 -4.24
N ALA A 109 1.12 -17.29 -5.45
CA ALA A 109 0.07 -18.16 -5.97
C ALA A 109 -1.16 -18.29 -5.04
N SER A 110 -1.49 -17.23 -4.27
CA SER A 110 -2.63 -17.19 -3.36
C SER A 110 -3.13 -15.75 -3.16
N SER A 111 -4.20 -15.56 -2.38
CA SER A 111 -4.75 -14.24 -2.05
C SER A 111 -4.33 -13.82 -0.64
N ALA A 112 -3.57 -12.73 -0.53
CA ALA A 112 -3.19 -12.16 0.77
C ALA A 112 -4.43 -11.65 1.53
N GLN A 113 -5.40 -11.06 0.84
CA GLN A 113 -6.67 -10.63 1.41
C GLN A 113 -7.41 -11.79 2.08
N SER A 114 -7.52 -12.94 1.42
CA SER A 114 -8.22 -14.09 1.99
C SER A 114 -7.53 -14.65 3.24
N GLN A 115 -6.19 -14.57 3.30
CA GLN A 115 -5.42 -15.03 4.45
C GLN A 115 -5.44 -14.06 5.64
N LEU A 116 -5.41 -12.75 5.37
CA LEU A 116 -5.29 -11.71 6.40
C LEU A 116 -6.63 -11.06 6.77
N ASN A 117 -7.65 -11.19 5.93
CA ASN A 117 -8.97 -10.58 6.07
C ASN A 117 -8.92 -9.05 6.27
N LEU A 118 -7.89 -8.39 5.71
CA LEU A 118 -7.79 -6.93 5.71
C LEU A 118 -8.74 -6.32 4.68
N LYS A 119 -9.21 -5.12 5.02
CA LYS A 119 -10.13 -4.32 4.22
C LYS A 119 -9.54 -2.94 3.96
N TYR A 120 -10.13 -2.23 3.02
CA TYR A 120 -9.81 -0.82 2.77
C TYR A 120 -9.84 -0.03 4.09
N GLY A 121 -8.77 0.74 4.33
CA GLY A 121 -8.62 1.57 5.52
C GLY A 121 -8.01 0.85 6.73
N ASP A 122 -7.91 -0.48 6.74
CA ASP A 122 -7.27 -1.19 7.85
C ASP A 122 -5.80 -0.79 7.99
N LYS A 123 -5.35 -0.72 9.24
CA LYS A 123 -4.01 -0.26 9.60
C LYS A 123 -2.96 -1.32 9.30
N VAL A 124 -1.82 -0.84 8.81
CA VAL A 124 -0.63 -1.65 8.52
C VAL A 124 0.59 -0.86 8.96
N GLN A 125 1.62 -1.52 9.45
CA GLN A 125 2.86 -0.87 9.86
C GLN A 125 4.06 -1.52 9.19
N THR A 126 5.00 -0.72 8.72
CA THR A 126 6.33 -1.22 8.37
C THR A 126 7.21 -1.23 9.60
N TYR A 127 8.10 -2.22 9.69
CA TYR A 127 9.16 -2.29 10.69
C TYR A 127 10.51 -2.20 9.98
N ILE A 128 11.32 -1.24 10.39
CA ILE A 128 12.69 -1.02 9.92
C ILE A 128 13.58 -1.21 11.15
N PRO A 129 14.40 -2.27 11.22
CA PRO A 129 15.33 -2.45 12.32
C PRO A 129 16.29 -1.26 12.38
N HIS A 130 16.51 -0.72 13.57
CA HIS A 130 17.61 0.21 13.78
C HIS A 130 18.92 -0.56 13.67
N ASP A 131 19.87 -0.05 12.90
CA ASP A 131 21.24 -0.54 12.95
C ASP A 131 21.74 -0.39 14.39
N LYS A 132 22.09 -1.51 15.03
CA LYS A 132 22.83 -1.46 16.29
C LYS A 132 24.17 -0.80 15.97
N THR A 133 24.36 0.40 16.49
CA THR A 133 25.66 1.07 16.53
C THR A 133 26.66 0.29 17.36
#